data_AF-A0A837CCW0-F1
#
_entry.id   AF-A0A837CCW0-F1
#
_cell.length_a   1.000
_cell.length_b   1.000
_cell.length_c   1.000
_cell.angle_alpha   90.00
_cell.angle_beta   90.00
_cell.angle_gamma   90.00
#
_symmetry.space_group_name_H-M   'P 1'
#
loop_
_entity.id
_entity.type
_entity.pdbx_description
1 polymer ?
#
loop_
_entity_poly.entity_id
_entity_poly.type
_entity_poly.pdbx_seq_one_letter_code
_entity_poly.pdbx_strand_id
1 'polypeptide(L)'
;MGDFFVSEEIEGELEHAPARLPVRGKTTRARTLTEIRSLARSHTRTALRVLVGVMRSEDATPAARVSAANAILDRGWGKAAQPVENGEDGMLELIQRIERVIVHPASSSSADAVHDA
;
A
#
# COMPACT_ATOMS: atom_id res chain seq x y z
N MET A 1 -34.00 64.52 35.56
CA MET A 1 -34.23 64.13 36.96
C MET A 1 -35.56 63.41 36.97
N GLY A 2 -35.63 62.15 36.56
CA GLY A 2 -35.32 60.95 37.33
C GLY A 2 -36.47 59.95 37.06
N ASP A 3 -36.19 58.66 37.19
CA ASP A 3 -37.07 57.46 37.22
C ASP A 3 -36.46 56.40 36.27
N PHE A 4 -35.63 55.43 36.71
CA PHE A 4 -35.70 54.44 37.79
C PHE A 4 -36.53 53.20 37.41
N PHE A 5 -35.80 52.11 37.08
CA PHE A 5 -36.17 50.69 37.20
C PHE A 5 -37.36 50.21 36.31
N VAL A 6 -37.44 48.98 35.80
CA VAL A 6 -37.19 47.65 36.38
C VAL A 6 -36.80 46.64 35.27
N SER A 7 -36.00 45.66 35.70
CA SER A 7 -35.59 44.39 35.13
C SER A 7 -36.66 43.48 34.49
N GLU A 8 -36.13 42.45 33.81
CA GLU A 8 -36.67 41.06 33.75
C GLU A 8 -37.97 40.88 32.97
N GLU A 9 -38.16 39.88 32.10
CA GLU A 9 -37.59 38.56 31.86
C GLU A 9 -38.33 38.12 30.55
N ILE A 10 -37.80 37.32 29.62
CA ILE A 10 -38.23 35.92 29.43
C ILE A 10 -37.91 35.52 27.98
N GLU A 11 -37.11 34.45 27.89
CA GLU A 11 -37.15 33.33 26.92
C GLU A 11 -37.06 33.65 25.43
N GLY A 12 -36.00 33.20 24.75
CA GLY A 12 -35.98 31.87 24.13
C GLY A 12 -36.17 32.08 22.62
N GLU A 13 -35.36 31.60 21.70
CA GLU A 13 -34.63 30.35 21.63
C GLU A 13 -33.37 30.61 20.79
N LEU A 14 -32.19 30.28 21.32
CA LEU A 14 -31.01 30.09 20.50
C LEU A 14 -31.23 28.77 19.76
N GLU A 15 -31.80 28.85 18.56
CA GLU A 15 -31.99 27.69 17.69
C GLU A 15 -30.60 27.11 17.37
N HIS A 16 -30.30 26.01 18.06
CA HIS A 16 -29.03 25.33 17.99
C HIS A 16 -29.01 24.57 16.66
N ALA A 17 -28.53 25.23 15.60
CA ALA A 17 -28.32 24.61 14.31
C ALA A 17 -27.52 23.31 14.49
N PRO A 18 -27.96 22.18 13.91
CA PRO A 18 -27.33 20.91 14.17
C PRO A 18 -25.88 20.95 13.68
N ALA A 19 -24.94 20.74 14.61
CA ALA A 19 -23.54 20.57 14.30
C ALA A 19 -23.41 19.47 13.24
N ARG A 20 -23.14 19.88 12.00
CA ARG A 20 -22.87 18.96 10.89
C ARG A 20 -21.61 18.18 11.25
N LEU A 21 -21.80 16.93 11.68
CA LEU A 21 -20.71 15.98 11.82
C LEU A 21 -20.00 15.87 10.46
N PRO A 22 -18.66 15.82 10.42
CA PRO A 22 -17.93 15.63 9.17
C PRO A 22 -18.35 14.28 8.59
N VAL A 23 -19.10 14.30 7.49
CA VAL A 23 -19.40 13.09 6.72
C VAL A 23 -18.06 12.54 6.26
N ARG A 24 -17.68 11.39 6.83
CA ARG A 24 -16.46 10.66 6.46
C ARG A 24 -16.50 10.36 4.97
N GLY A 25 -15.85 11.20 4.18
CA GLY A 25 -15.67 11.03 2.75
C GLY A 25 -15.00 9.69 2.50
N LYS A 26 -15.73 8.76 1.89
CA LYS A 26 -15.18 7.47 1.46
C LYS A 26 -14.05 7.73 0.46
N THR A 27 -12.95 7.01 0.65
CA THR A 27 -11.63 7.21 0.07
C THR A 27 -11.56 6.95 -1.45
N THR A 28 -12.22 7.78 -2.28
CA THR A 28 -12.19 7.65 -3.74
C THR A 28 -10.75 7.75 -4.30
N ARG A 29 -9.92 8.65 -3.76
CA ARG A 29 -8.51 8.80 -4.17
C ARG A 29 -7.65 7.57 -3.89
N ALA A 30 -7.91 6.86 -2.79
CA ALA A 30 -7.12 5.68 -2.44
C ALA A 30 -7.42 4.50 -3.38
N ARG A 31 -8.68 4.39 -3.85
CA ARG A 31 -9.08 3.41 -4.86
C ARG A 31 -8.43 3.71 -6.21
N THR A 32 -8.46 4.96 -6.67
CA THR A 32 -7.82 5.34 -7.95
C THR A 32 -6.30 5.14 -7.94
N LEU A 33 -5.60 5.43 -6.84
CA LEU A 33 -4.16 5.15 -6.71
C LEU A 33 -3.86 3.65 -6.73
N THR A 34 -4.74 2.83 -6.15
CA THR A 34 -4.61 1.37 -6.15
C THR A 34 -4.78 0.82 -7.57
N GLU A 35 -5.74 1.34 -8.33
CA GLU A 35 -5.99 1.00 -9.73
C GLU A 35 -4.82 1.36 -10.63
N ILE A 36 -4.27 2.58 -10.51
CA ILE A 36 -3.07 3.00 -11.25
C ILE A 36 -1.89 2.08 -10.95
N ARG A 37 -1.68 1.72 -9.67
CA ARG A 37 -0.60 0.82 -9.27
C ARG A 37 -0.80 -0.59 -9.80
N SER A 38 -2.04 -1.07 -9.91
CA SER A 38 -2.36 -2.36 -10.52
C SER A 38 -2.04 -2.34 -12.01
N LEU A 39 -2.50 -1.32 -12.72
CA LEU A 39 -2.21 -1.13 -14.14
C LEU A 39 -0.70 -1.06 -14.41
N ALA A 40 0.04 -0.30 -13.63
CA ALA A 40 1.50 -0.20 -13.75
C ALA A 40 2.20 -1.58 -13.60
N ARG A 41 1.73 -2.43 -12.67
CA ARG A 41 2.27 -3.79 -12.50
C ARG A 41 1.96 -4.70 -13.68
N SER A 42 0.82 -4.51 -14.35
CA SER A 42 0.49 -5.28 -15.56
C SER A 42 1.54 -5.08 -16.68
N HIS A 43 2.20 -3.92 -16.71
CA HIS A 43 3.23 -3.59 -17.70
C HIS A 43 4.62 -4.17 -17.38
N THR A 44 4.82 -4.83 -16.24
CA THR A 44 6.14 -5.33 -15.82
C THR A 44 6.81 -6.20 -16.89
N ARG A 45 6.06 -7.09 -17.56
CA ARG A 45 6.62 -7.94 -18.62
C ARG A 45 7.10 -7.11 -19.83
N THR A 46 6.36 -6.09 -20.22
CA THR A 46 6.76 -5.19 -21.31
C THR A 46 7.97 -4.36 -20.92
N ALA A 47 8.00 -3.81 -19.70
CA ALA A 47 9.14 -3.06 -19.20
C ALA A 47 10.43 -3.91 -19.19
N LEU A 48 10.35 -5.18 -18.75
CA LEU A 48 11.49 -6.10 -18.79
C LEU A 48 11.99 -6.35 -20.22
N ARG A 49 11.09 -6.51 -21.19
CA ARG A 49 11.49 -6.65 -22.61
C ARG A 49 12.22 -5.42 -23.12
N VAL A 50 11.77 -4.22 -22.76
CA VAL A 50 12.45 -2.98 -23.13
C VAL A 50 13.85 -2.91 -22.54
N LEU A 51 14.01 -3.24 -21.25
CA LEU A 51 15.33 -3.27 -20.60
C LEU A 51 16.28 -4.26 -21.28
N VAL A 52 15.80 -5.47 -21.60
CA VAL A 52 16.59 -6.47 -22.35
C VAL A 52 16.96 -5.95 -23.74
N GLY A 53 16.03 -5.26 -24.42
CA GLY A 53 16.28 -4.62 -25.71
C GLY A 53 17.39 -3.57 -25.63
N VAL A 54 17.31 -2.64 -24.68
CA VAL A 54 18.34 -1.61 -24.45
C VAL A 54 19.69 -2.24 -24.12
N MET A 55 19.70 -3.27 -23.27
CA MET A 55 20.92 -3.98 -22.88
C MET A 55 21.64 -4.63 -24.08
N ARG A 56 20.88 -5.08 -25.09
CA ARG A 56 21.39 -5.76 -26.29
C ARG A 56 21.60 -4.84 -27.49
N SER A 57 21.13 -3.60 -27.44
CA SER A 57 21.23 -2.67 -28.56
C SER A 57 22.65 -2.10 -28.66
N GLU A 58 23.20 -2.11 -29.88
CA GLU A 58 24.49 -1.50 -30.20
C GLU A 58 24.38 0.04 -30.30
N ASP A 59 23.20 0.56 -30.64
CA ASP A 59 22.91 2.00 -30.74
C ASP A 59 22.73 2.66 -29.36
N ALA A 60 22.54 1.87 -28.30
CA ALA A 60 22.39 2.39 -26.94
C ALA A 60 23.75 2.77 -26.36
N THR A 61 23.80 3.90 -25.63
CA THR A 61 25.02 4.32 -24.95
C THR A 61 25.51 3.24 -23.98
N PRO A 62 26.83 3.06 -23.78
CA PRO A 62 27.34 2.06 -22.85
C PRO A 62 26.74 2.16 -21.44
N ALA A 63 26.54 3.39 -20.95
CA ALA A 63 25.88 3.66 -19.68
C ALA A 63 24.43 3.15 -19.64
N ALA A 64 23.64 3.39 -20.69
CA ALA A 64 22.26 2.91 -20.76
C ALA A 64 22.17 1.38 -20.72
N ARG A 65 23.10 0.67 -21.38
CA ARG A 65 23.15 -0.80 -21.32
C ARG A 65 23.48 -1.31 -19.92
N VAL A 66 24.45 -0.69 -19.25
CA VAL A 66 24.83 -1.02 -17.87
C VAL A 66 23.67 -0.74 -16.91
N SER A 67 22.99 0.40 -17.04
CA SER A 67 21.81 0.72 -16.23
C SER A 67 20.68 -0.28 -16.44
N ALA A 68 20.43 -0.71 -17.69
CA ALA A 68 19.43 -1.72 -18.00
C ALA A 68 19.78 -3.09 -17.40
N ALA A 69 21.06 -3.50 -17.50
CA ALA A 69 21.55 -4.76 -16.92
C ALA A 69 21.40 -4.77 -15.40
N ASN A 70 21.85 -3.70 -14.72
CA ASN A 70 21.71 -3.56 -13.26
C ASN A 70 20.25 -3.64 -12.84
N ALA A 71 19.36 -2.92 -13.54
CA ALA A 71 17.92 -2.93 -13.26
C ALA A 71 17.28 -4.33 -13.34
N ILE A 72 17.78 -5.20 -14.22
CA ILE A 72 17.34 -6.60 -14.32
C ILE A 72 17.90 -7.42 -13.15
N LEU A 73 19.20 -7.31 -12.87
CA LEU A 73 19.86 -8.05 -11.80
C LEU A 73 19.26 -7.73 -10.43
N ASP A 74 19.05 -6.44 -10.15
CA ASP A 74 18.46 -5.97 -8.90
C ASP A 74 17.06 -6.56 -8.64
N ARG A 75 16.32 -6.88 -9.71
CA ARG A 75 14.96 -7.47 -9.62
C ARG A 75 14.99 -8.98 -9.50
N GLY A 76 15.99 -9.65 -10.08
CA GLY A 76 16.14 -11.10 -10.02
C GLY A 76 16.82 -11.58 -8.72
N TRP A 77 17.78 -10.81 -8.23
CA TRP A 77 18.67 -11.21 -7.13
C TRP A 77 18.59 -10.27 -5.91
N GLY A 78 17.86 -9.16 -6.03
CA GLY A 78 17.83 -8.13 -5.00
C GLY A 78 19.01 -7.16 -5.10
N LYS A 79 18.99 -6.14 -4.24
CA LYS A 79 20.09 -5.20 -4.06
C LYS A 79 21.12 -5.78 -3.11
N ALA A 80 22.39 -5.41 -3.29
CA ALA A 80 23.43 -5.71 -2.32
C ALA A 80 23.02 -5.18 -0.93
N ALA A 81 23.26 -5.99 0.11
CA ALA A 81 22.97 -5.61 1.49
C ALA A 81 23.64 -4.26 1.79
N GLN A 82 22.83 -3.26 2.12
CA GLN A 82 23.35 -1.94 2.49
C GLN A 82 23.80 -2.00 3.95
N PRO A 83 25.03 -1.57 4.27
CA PRO A 83 25.42 -1.38 5.65
C PRO A 83 24.46 -0.37 6.29
N VAL A 84 23.83 -0.74 7.39
CA VAL A 84 23.05 0.22 8.18
C VAL A 84 24.08 1.05 8.96
N GLU A 85 24.22 2.32 8.62
CA GLU A 85 25.01 3.26 9.40
C GLU A 85 24.20 3.57 10.68
N ASN A 86 24.68 3.05 11.79
CA ASN A 86 24.06 3.27 13.09
C ASN A 86 24.38 4.70 13.51
N GLY A 87 23.36 5.57 13.51
CA GLY A 87 23.39 6.77 14.33
C GLY A 87 23.63 6.36 15.78
N GLU A 88 24.51 7.09 16.45
CA GLU A 88 25.04 6.86 17.80
C GLU A 88 23.95 6.27 18.75
N ASP A 89 24.29 5.16 19.42
CA ASP A 89 23.52 4.48 20.49
C ASP A 89 22.33 3.54 20.17
N GLY A 90 22.40 2.73 19.11
CA GLY A 90 21.41 1.64 18.96
C GLY A 90 21.86 0.46 18.13
N MET A 91 22.33 -0.59 18.79
CA MET A 91 22.49 -1.92 18.21
C MET A 91 21.11 -2.44 17.76
N LEU A 92 20.74 -2.23 16.50
CA LEU A 92 19.55 -2.87 15.94
C LEU A 92 19.92 -4.29 15.50
N GLU A 93 19.74 -5.26 16.41
CA GLU A 93 19.57 -6.65 15.99
C GLU A 93 18.27 -6.73 15.18
N LEU A 94 18.37 -6.66 13.85
CA LEU A 94 17.23 -6.92 12.98
C LEU A 94 16.92 -8.42 12.99
N ILE A 95 16.29 -8.90 14.08
CA ILE A 95 15.82 -10.28 14.18
C ILE A 95 14.48 -10.38 13.44
N GLN A 96 14.52 -10.71 12.15
CA GLN A 96 13.32 -11.13 11.42
C GLN A 96 13.07 -12.63 11.64
N ARG A 97 12.22 -12.96 12.61
CA ARG A 97 11.72 -14.34 12.82
C ARG A 97 10.55 -14.62 11.89
N ILE A 98 10.74 -15.51 10.92
CA ILE A 98 9.68 -15.97 10.01
C ILE A 98 9.29 -17.41 10.40
N GLU A 99 8.04 -17.61 10.82
CA GLU A 99 7.47 -18.94 11.09
C GLU A 99 6.55 -19.38 9.94
N ARG A 100 6.79 -20.56 9.39
CA ARG A 100 5.95 -21.16 8.33
C ARG A 100 5.22 -22.38 8.89
N VAL A 101 3.91 -22.30 9.00
CA VAL A 101 3.04 -23.43 9.38
C VAL A 101 2.44 -24.04 8.12
N ILE A 102 2.70 -25.32 7.87
CA ILE A 102 2.06 -26.08 6.79
C ILE A 102 0.74 -26.63 7.33
N VAL A 103 -0.38 -26.16 6.79
CA VAL A 103 -1.72 -26.70 7.09
C VAL A 103 -2.12 -27.63 5.95
N HIS A 104 -2.38 -28.90 6.27
CA HIS A 104 -3.04 -29.80 5.32
C HIS A 104 -4.52 -29.42 5.24
N PRO A 105 -5.06 -29.12 4.04
CA PRO A 105 -6.50 -28.92 3.91
C PRO A 105 -7.20 -30.23 4.24
N ALA A 106 -8.29 -30.16 5.00
CA ALA A 106 -9.12 -31.32 5.27
C ALA A 106 -9.47 -32.00 3.94
N SER A 107 -9.16 -33.29 3.81
CA SER A 107 -9.59 -34.07 2.67
C SER A 107 -11.11 -34.02 2.63
N SER A 108 -11.67 -33.38 1.61
CA SER A 108 -13.09 -33.51 1.30
C SER A 108 -13.34 -34.97 0.96
N SER A 109 -13.70 -35.79 1.96
CA SER A 109 -14.21 -37.13 1.72
C SER A 109 -15.61 -36.98 1.11
N SER A 110 -15.66 -36.86 -0.22
CA SER A 110 -16.86 -37.18 -0.98
C SER A 110 -16.98 -38.71 -0.97
N ALA A 111 -17.62 -39.22 0.07
CA ALA A 111 -18.10 -40.60 0.09
C ALA A 111 -19.45 -40.61 -0.64
N ASP A 112 -19.41 -40.65 -1.97
CA ASP A 112 -20.56 -41.00 -2.80
C ASP A 112 -20.22 -42.19 -3.70
N ALA A 113 -21.19 -43.10 -3.78
CA ALA A 113 -21.31 -44.26 -4.67
C ALA A 113 -20.41 -45.47 -4.37
N VAL A 114 -20.86 -46.30 -3.43
CA VAL A 114 -20.72 -47.76 -3.59
C VAL A 114 -21.72 -48.21 -4.67
N HIS A 115 -21.19 -48.78 -5.73
CA HIS A 115 -21.91 -49.42 -6.84
C HIS A 115 -21.53 -50.90 -6.79
N ASP A 116 -22.52 -51.79 -6.59
CA ASP A 116 -22.56 -53.23 -6.92
C ASP A 116 -23.68 -53.88 -6.08
N ALA A 117 -24.43 -54.90 -6.49
CA ALA A 117 -24.75 -55.55 -7.76
C ALA A 117 -25.93 -56.49 -7.44
#